data_AF-A0A6L8QAX0-F1
#
_entry.id   AF-A0A6L8QAX0-F1
#
_cell.length_a   1.000
_cell.length_b   1.000
_cell.length_c   1.000
_cell.angle_alpha   90.00
_cell.angle_beta   90.00
_cell.angle_gamma   90.00
#
_symmetry.space_group_name_H-M   'P 1'
#
loop_
_entity.id
_entity.type
_entity.pdbx_description
1 polymer ?
#
loop_
_entity_poly.entity_id
_entity_poly.type
_entity_poly.pdbx_seq_one_letter_code
_entity_poly.pdbx_strand_id
1 'polypeptide(L)'
;MAATLHRHIEFVDGLLKLGADPNIPGNDGFTALMRAILNDNLAIARILLKHGAKPDQQDDNGDTPLSTAQDSNNTRMSSLIIKYSQ
;
A
#
# COMPACT_ATOMS: atom_id res chain seq x y z
N MET A 1 -4.76 -19.32 -11.65
CA MET A 1 -4.37 -17.91 -11.39
C MET A 1 -5.01 -17.32 -10.13
N ALA A 2 -6.25 -17.64 -9.75
CA ALA A 2 -6.84 -17.12 -8.50
C ALA A 2 -6.08 -17.53 -7.22
N ALA A 3 -5.54 -18.76 -7.14
CA ALA A 3 -4.83 -19.24 -5.97
C ALA A 3 -3.53 -18.47 -5.66
N THR A 4 -2.84 -17.95 -6.67
CA THR A 4 -1.61 -17.18 -6.47
C THR A 4 -1.88 -15.84 -5.79
N LEU A 5 -2.93 -15.11 -6.23
CA LEU A 5 -3.32 -13.83 -5.61
C LEU A 5 -3.70 -13.99 -4.13
N HIS A 6 -4.45 -15.04 -3.80
CA HIS A 6 -4.80 -15.34 -2.40
C HIS A 6 -3.56 -15.67 -1.56
N ARG A 7 -2.63 -16.47 -2.09
CA ARG A 7 -1.36 -16.78 -1.41
C ARG A 7 -0.51 -15.54 -1.17
N HIS A 8 -0.45 -14.60 -2.11
CA HIS A 8 0.30 -13.35 -1.92
C HIS A 8 -0.33 -12.49 -0.82
N ILE A 9 -1.66 -12.40 -0.78
CA ILE A 9 -2.40 -11.67 0.26
C ILE A 9 -2.15 -12.27 1.64
N GLU A 10 -2.29 -13.59 1.79
CA GLU A 10 -2.04 -14.29 3.05
C GLU A 10 -0.59 -14.17 3.52
N PHE A 11 0.36 -14.21 2.58
CA PHE A 11 1.77 -14.04 2.88
C PHE A 11 2.05 -12.63 3.44
N VAL A 12 1.54 -11.58 2.78
CA VAL A 12 1.72 -10.20 3.27
C VAL A 12 1.05 -10.00 4.62
N ASP A 13 -0.19 -10.46 4.80
CA ASP A 13 -0.89 -10.38 6.09
C ASP A 13 -0.17 -11.15 7.20
N GLY A 14 0.39 -12.33 6.87
CA GLY A 14 1.20 -13.13 7.79
C GLY A 14 2.47 -12.41 8.24
N LEU A 15 3.20 -11.77 7.32
CA LEU A 15 4.39 -10.99 7.66
C LEU A 15 4.08 -9.83 8.60
N LEU A 16 2.99 -9.09 8.33
CA LEU A 16 2.58 -7.95 9.15
C LEU A 16 2.15 -8.40 10.56
N LYS A 17 1.44 -9.53 10.65
CA LYS A 17 1.08 -10.16 11.94
C LYS A 17 2.29 -10.62 12.75
N LEU A 18 3.40 -10.94 12.10
CA LEU A 18 4.66 -11.29 12.75
C LEU A 18 5.48 -10.05 13.17
N GLY A 19 4.95 -8.84 12.97
CA GLY A 19 5.58 -7.59 13.38
C GLY A 19 6.46 -6.95 12.30
N ALA A 20 6.33 -7.35 11.03
CA ALA A 20 6.95 -6.60 9.94
C ALA A 20 6.37 -5.18 9.87
N ASP A 21 7.24 -4.17 9.83
CA ASP A 21 6.82 -2.77 9.72
C ASP A 21 6.46 -2.44 8.26
N PRO A 22 5.18 -2.09 7.95
CA PRO A 22 4.76 -1.77 6.58
C PRO A 22 5.31 -0.42 6.07
N ASN A 23 5.92 0.39 6.93
CA ASN A 23 6.37 1.74 6.62
C ASN A 23 7.84 1.82 6.20
N ILE A 24 8.57 0.72 6.22
CA ILE A 24 9.96 0.68 5.78
C ILE A 24 10.00 0.98 4.27
N PRO A 25 10.65 2.08 3.84
CA PRO A 25 10.79 2.38 2.43
C PRO A 25 11.86 1.49 1.79
N GLY A 26 11.71 1.24 0.49
CA GLY A 26 12.76 0.67 -0.34
C GLY A 26 13.90 1.67 -0.59
N ASN A 27 14.89 1.24 -1.38
CA ASN A 27 16.04 2.09 -1.74
C ASN A 27 15.66 3.30 -2.62
N ASP A 28 14.45 3.31 -3.17
CA ASP A 28 13.87 4.37 -3.98
C ASP A 28 12.85 5.22 -3.21
N GLY A 29 12.80 5.08 -1.88
CA GLY A 29 11.85 5.77 -1.01
C GLY A 29 10.43 5.18 -1.04
N PHE A 30 10.12 4.28 -2.00
CA PHE A 30 8.79 3.70 -2.13
C PHE A 30 8.45 2.79 -0.96
N THR A 31 7.32 3.07 -0.29
CA THR A 31 6.74 2.19 0.71
C THR A 31 6.01 1.00 0.06
N ALA A 32 5.74 -0.04 0.85
CA ALA A 32 4.91 -1.16 0.41
C ALA A 32 3.52 -0.70 -0.07
N LEU A 33 2.96 0.35 0.54
CA LEU A 33 1.67 0.92 0.16
C LEU A 33 1.73 1.56 -1.24
N MET A 34 2.74 2.36 -1.54
CA MET A 34 2.92 2.97 -2.86
C MET A 34 3.10 1.91 -3.94
N ARG A 35 3.87 0.85 -3.68
CA ARG A 35 3.97 -0.26 -4.64
C ARG A 35 2.64 -0.97 -4.86
N ALA A 36 1.82 -1.14 -3.83
CA ALA A 36 0.48 -1.72 -4.00
C ALA A 36 -0.42 -0.82 -4.87
N ILE A 37 -0.28 0.51 -4.75
CA ILE A 37 -1.02 1.50 -5.55
C ILE A 37 -0.59 1.46 -7.02
N LEU A 38 0.71 1.49 -7.29
CA LEU A 38 1.27 1.41 -8.65
C LEU A 38 0.86 0.13 -9.39
N ASN A 39 0.66 -0.97 -8.65
CA ASN A 39 0.22 -2.25 -9.20
C ASN A 39 -1.32 -2.41 -9.21
N ASP A 40 -2.09 -1.38 -8.89
CA ASP A 40 -3.56 -1.42 -8.74
C ASP A 40 -4.06 -2.57 -7.84
N ASN A 41 -3.31 -2.87 -6.78
CA ASN A 41 -3.61 -3.97 -5.86
C ASN A 41 -4.37 -3.47 -4.63
N LEU A 42 -5.66 -3.21 -4.81
CA LEU A 42 -6.57 -2.72 -3.77
C LEU A 42 -6.60 -3.62 -2.52
N ALA A 43 -6.42 -4.94 -2.70
CA ALA A 43 -6.45 -5.91 -1.60
C ALA A 43 -5.22 -5.77 -0.69
N ILE A 44 -4.02 -5.73 -1.28
CA ILE A 44 -2.78 -5.53 -0.53
C ILE A 44 -2.75 -4.13 0.11
N ALA A 45 -3.15 -3.08 -0.62
CA ALA A 45 -3.22 -1.72 -0.08
C ALA A 45 -4.11 -1.65 1.17
N ARG A 46 -5.28 -2.31 1.14
CA ARG A 46 -6.18 -2.39 2.30
C ARG A 46 -5.55 -3.09 3.50
N ILE A 47 -4.81 -4.17 3.29
CA ILE A 47 -4.17 -4.93 4.36
C ILE A 47 -3.05 -4.09 4.98
N LEU A 48 -2.22 -3.47 4.16
CA LEU A 48 -1.16 -2.58 4.62
C LEU A 48 -1.73 -1.44 5.48
N LEU A 49 -2.77 -0.75 5.00
CA LEU A 49 -3.44 0.32 5.76
C LEU A 49 -4.04 -0.19 7.09
N LYS A 50 -4.64 -1.38 7.11
CA LYS A 50 -5.16 -2.01 8.35
C LYS A 50 -4.07 -2.30 9.38
N HIS A 51 -2.84 -2.58 8.92
CA HIS A 51 -1.68 -2.84 9.77
C HIS A 51 -0.84 -1.58 10.03
N GLY A 52 -1.39 -0.39 9.80
CA GLY A 52 -0.75 0.87 10.16
C GLY A 52 0.24 1.41 9.13
N ALA A 53 0.09 1.04 7.85
CA ALA A 53 0.78 1.75 6.78
C ALA A 53 0.35 3.22 6.74
N LYS A 54 1.34 4.11 6.73
CA LYS A 54 1.17 5.56 6.74
C LYS A 54 0.75 6.06 5.36
N PRO A 55 -0.45 6.63 5.20
CA PRO A 55 -0.94 7.11 3.92
C PRO A 55 -0.30 8.46 3.50
N ASP A 56 0.51 9.06 4.35
CA ASP A 56 1.16 10.37 4.20
C ASP A 56 2.69 10.30 4.06
N GLN A 57 3.29 9.10 4.20
CA GLN A 57 4.73 8.92 4.04
C GLN A 57 5.17 9.32 2.63
N GLN A 58 6.22 10.13 2.51
CA GLN A 58 6.76 10.54 1.22
C GLN A 58 7.89 9.60 0.76
N ASP A 59 7.99 9.41 -0.55
CA ASP A 59 9.15 8.80 -1.21
C ASP A 59 10.28 9.82 -1.43
N ASP A 60 11.34 9.42 -2.11
CA ASP A 60 12.51 10.27 -2.37
C ASP A 60 12.20 11.45 -3.30
N ASN A 61 11.09 11.39 -4.06
CA ASN A 61 10.62 12.48 -4.93
C ASN A 61 9.62 13.41 -4.22
N GLY A 62 9.22 13.09 -2.99
CA GLY A 62 8.19 13.82 -2.25
C GLY A 62 6.76 13.35 -2.54
N ASP A 63 6.60 12.28 -3.31
CA ASP A 63 5.30 11.71 -3.63
C ASP A 63 4.71 10.95 -2.44
N THR A 64 3.41 11.14 -2.23
CA THR A 64 2.63 10.44 -1.20
C THR A 64 1.85 9.30 -1.85
N PRO A 65 1.41 8.29 -1.07
CA PRO A 65 0.48 7.27 -1.57
C PRO A 65 -0.73 7.88 -2.27
N LEU A 66 -1.25 9.00 -1.75
CA LEU A 66 -2.39 9.69 -2.34
C LEU A 66 -2.06 10.34 -3.69
N SER A 67 -0.91 11.01 -3.84
CA SER A 67 -0.50 11.59 -5.14
C SER A 67 -0.31 10.50 -6.18
N THR A 68 0.38 9.40 -5.82
CA THR A 68 0.54 8.24 -6.70
C THR A 68 -0.81 7.66 -7.14
N ALA A 69 -1.80 7.57 -6.24
CA ALA A 69 -3.12 7.07 -6.58
C ALA A 69 -3.90 8.01 -7.51
N GLN A 70 -3.74 9.33 -7.33
CA GLN A 70 -4.36 10.33 -8.20
C GLN A 70 -3.81 10.29 -9.62
N ASP A 71 -2.49 10.14 -9.78
CA ASP A 71 -1.84 10.04 -11.10
C ASP A 71 -2.30 8.81 -11.87
N SER A 72 -2.59 7.71 -11.17
CA SER A 72 -3.14 6.50 -11.77
C SER A 72 -4.63 6.60 -12.17
N ASN A 73 -5.29 7.75 -11.94
CA ASN A 73 -6.75 7.96 -12.12
C ASN A 73 -7.62 6.92 -11.39
N ASN A 74 -7.11 6.32 -10.31
CA ASN A 74 -7.74 5.21 -9.62
C ASN A 74 -8.60 5.69 -8.45
N THR A 75 -9.81 6.15 -8.77
CA THR A 75 -10.78 6.69 -7.80
C THR A 75 -11.06 5.75 -6.63
N ARG A 76 -11.05 4.43 -6.83
CA ARG A 76 -11.24 3.44 -5.76
C ARG A 76 -10.06 3.40 -4.81
N MET A 77 -8.85 3.46 -5.33
CA MET A 77 -7.62 3.50 -4.53
C MET A 77 -7.53 4.81 -3.75
N SER A 78 -7.76 5.96 -4.39
CA SER A 78 -7.77 7.25 -3.70
C SER A 78 -8.80 7.28 -2.58
N SER A 79 -10.02 6.77 -2.82
CA SER A 79 -11.07 6.66 -1.79
C SER A 79 -10.66 5.76 -0.62
N LEU A 80 -9.94 4.67 -0.90
CA LEU A 80 -9.42 3.79 0.13
C LEU A 80 -8.38 4.50 0.99
N ILE A 81 -7.41 5.19 0.38
CA ILE A 81 -6.35 5.91 1.10
C ILE A 81 -6.96 7.00 1.98
N ILE A 82 -7.82 7.86 1.41
CA ILE A 82 -8.52 8.94 2.13
C ILE A 82 -9.27 8.40 3.37
N LYS A 83 -9.87 7.21 3.27
CA LYS A 83 -10.59 6.60 4.39
C LYS A 83 -9.68 6.24 5.57
N TYR A 84 -8.41 5.93 5.33
CA TYR A 84 -7.44 5.56 6.37
C TYR A 84 -6.51 6.73 6.76
N SER A 85 -6.72 7.93 6.18
CA SER A 85 -6.02 9.16 6.53
C SER A 85 -6.75 10.04 7.57
N GLN A 86 -7.85 9.55 8.16
CA GLN A 86 -8.63 10.22 9.22
C GLN A 86 -8.47 9.49 10.56
#